data_AF-A0A8J6JYX8-F1
#
_entry.id   AF-A0A8J6JYX8-F1
#
_cell.length_a   1.000
_cell.length_b   1.000
_cell.length_c   1.000
_cell.angle_alpha   90.00
_cell.angle_beta   90.00
_cell.angle_gamma   90.00
#
_symmetry.space_group_name_H-M   'P 1'
#
loop_
_entity.id
_entity.type
_entity.pdbx_description
1 polymer ?
#
loop_
_entity_poly.entity_id
_entity_poly.type
_entity_poly.pdbx_seq_one_letter_code
_entity_poly.pdbx_strand_id
1 'polypeptide(L)'
;MAALYRCVRSLYGKTSSPRRMTDVSWPDMHRLSNRVILEELEKIGILKGDVEDMIKAHLGAVFMPHGLGHFLGIDVHDVGGYPEGVDRIDLPGLKSLRTARTLQERMVLTIEPGIYFIDHVLDEALANPAQSCFINNQVLQRFRGFGGVRIEDDIAVTANGMELLTCVPRTVEEIEAFMADAKEKGKTVSSLVRSQQL
;
A
#
# COMPACT_ATOMS: atom_id res chain seq x y z
N MET A 1 -9.28 -10.78 8.95
CA MET A 1 -8.36 -10.91 7.80
C MET A 1 -8.95 -10.30 6.54
N ALA A 2 -10.09 -10.78 6.02
CA ALA A 2 -10.71 -10.22 4.80
C ALA A 2 -11.07 -8.73 4.86
N ALA A 3 -11.51 -8.20 6.01
CA ALA A 3 -11.82 -6.77 6.16
C ALA A 3 -10.59 -5.89 5.89
N LEU A 4 -9.45 -6.18 6.53
CA LEU A 4 -8.21 -5.42 6.34
C LEU A 4 -7.67 -5.54 4.91
N TYR A 5 -7.74 -6.74 4.32
CA TYR A 5 -7.36 -6.92 2.91
C TYR A 5 -8.24 -6.05 2.00
N ARG A 6 -9.55 -6.01 2.23
CA ARG A 6 -10.48 -5.13 1.50
C ARG A 6 -10.17 -3.66 1.72
N CYS A 7 -9.72 -3.24 2.90
CA CYS A 7 -9.25 -1.87 3.15
C CYS A 7 -8.03 -1.55 2.27
N VAL A 8 -7.01 -2.40 2.25
CA VAL A 8 -5.82 -2.20 1.40
C VAL A 8 -6.18 -2.26 -0.09
N ARG A 9 -7.19 -3.05 -0.48
CA ARG A 9 -7.68 -3.07 -1.86
C ARG A 9 -8.49 -1.83 -2.26
N SER A 10 -9.32 -1.30 -1.37
CA SER A 10 -10.03 -0.02 -1.54
C SER A 10 -9.01 1.12 -1.72
N LEU A 11 -7.99 1.11 -0.86
CA LEU A 11 -6.83 1.99 -0.92
C LEU A 11 -6.10 1.88 -2.27
N TYR A 12 -5.72 0.67 -2.66
CA TYR A 12 -5.11 0.42 -3.96
C TYR A 12 -5.97 0.96 -5.11
N GLY A 13 -7.26 0.64 -5.17
CA GLY A 13 -8.13 1.07 -6.27
C GLY A 13 -8.27 2.60 -6.38
N LYS A 14 -8.15 3.32 -5.26
CA LYS A 14 -8.14 4.80 -5.25
C LYS A 14 -6.79 5.37 -5.70
N THR A 15 -5.66 4.71 -5.39
CA THR A 15 -4.32 5.17 -5.78
C THR A 15 -3.90 4.72 -7.19
N SER A 16 -4.52 3.66 -7.73
CA SER A 16 -4.27 3.12 -9.09
C SER A 16 -5.38 3.45 -10.09
N SER A 17 -6.32 4.34 -9.73
CA SER A 17 -7.43 4.74 -10.60
C SER A 17 -6.92 5.29 -11.96
N PRO A 18 -7.57 4.96 -13.10
CA PRO A 18 -7.21 5.47 -14.42
C PRO A 18 -7.58 6.95 -14.53
N ARG A 19 -6.83 7.78 -13.83
CA ARG A 19 -6.80 9.23 -13.99
C ARG A 19 -5.54 9.56 -14.77
N ARG A 20 -5.52 10.73 -15.41
CA ARG A 20 -4.28 11.30 -15.93
C ARG A 20 -3.28 11.35 -14.78
N MET A 21 -2.22 10.54 -14.87
CA MET A 21 -1.16 10.49 -13.86
C MET A 21 -0.05 11.49 -14.15
N THR A 22 0.09 11.95 -15.40
CA THR A 22 0.99 13.06 -15.71
C THR A 22 0.60 14.28 -14.88
N ASP A 23 1.60 15.03 -14.43
CA ASP A 23 1.44 16.24 -13.62
C ASP A 23 0.91 16.01 -12.20
N VAL A 24 0.76 14.75 -11.77
CA VAL A 24 0.42 14.41 -10.39
C VAL A 24 1.68 14.38 -9.53
N SER A 25 1.64 15.10 -8.41
CA SER A 25 2.67 15.08 -7.37
C SER A 25 2.65 13.75 -6.61
N TRP A 26 3.78 13.02 -6.60
CA TRP A 26 3.87 11.74 -5.90
C TRP A 26 3.64 11.83 -4.38
N PRO A 27 4.15 12.87 -3.67
CA PRO A 27 3.78 13.11 -2.28
C PRO A 27 2.27 13.23 -2.04
N ASP A 28 1.51 13.78 -2.99
CA ASP A 28 0.06 13.91 -2.84
C ASP A 28 -0.66 12.57 -2.99
N MET A 29 -0.12 11.66 -3.82
CA MET A 29 -0.60 10.28 -3.87
C MET A 29 -0.35 9.56 -2.54
N HIS A 30 0.79 9.78 -1.89
CA HIS A 30 1.04 9.23 -0.54
C HIS A 30 0.08 9.81 0.50
N ARG A 31 -0.23 11.11 0.45
CA ARG A 31 -1.24 11.73 1.33
C ARG A 31 -2.64 11.16 1.08
N LEU A 32 -3.01 10.95 -0.18
CA LEU A 32 -4.26 10.27 -0.55
C LEU A 32 -4.29 8.86 0.04
N SER A 33 -3.19 8.12 -0.06
CA SER A 33 -3.07 6.79 0.54
C SER A 33 -3.31 6.84 2.05
N ASN A 34 -2.65 7.75 2.76
CA ASN A 34 -2.83 7.92 4.21
C ASN A 34 -4.27 8.27 4.58
N ARG A 35 -4.93 9.16 3.83
CA ARG A 35 -6.34 9.49 4.05
C ARG A 35 -7.23 8.25 3.94
N VAL A 36 -7.06 7.45 2.89
CA VAL A 36 -7.90 6.26 2.69
C VAL A 36 -7.65 5.21 3.76
N ILE A 37 -6.39 5.02 4.20
CA ILE A 37 -6.08 4.16 5.35
C ILE A 37 -6.89 4.60 6.57
N LEU A 38 -6.88 5.90 6.89
CA LEU A 38 -7.60 6.43 8.04
C LEU A 38 -9.12 6.25 7.93
N GLU A 39 -9.70 6.57 6.77
CA GLU A 39 -11.13 6.35 6.47
C GLU A 39 -11.52 4.87 6.64
N GLU A 40 -10.71 3.94 6.13
CA GLU A 40 -11.02 2.51 6.18
C GLU A 40 -10.84 1.93 7.58
N LEU A 41 -9.82 2.38 8.32
CA LEU A 41 -9.61 1.97 9.72
C LEU A 41 -10.66 2.54 10.67
N GLU A 42 -11.21 3.72 10.38
CA GLU A 42 -12.35 4.32 11.07
C GLU A 42 -13.62 3.49 10.83
N LYS A 43 -13.92 3.14 9.57
CA LYS A 43 -15.08 2.29 9.22
C LYS A 43 -15.10 0.94 9.93
N ILE A 44 -13.94 0.33 10.17
CA ILE A 44 -13.83 -0.96 10.88
C ILE A 44 -13.66 -0.80 12.40
N GLY A 45 -13.72 0.43 12.92
CA GLY A 45 -13.76 0.77 14.34
C GLY A 45 -12.42 0.72 15.06
N ILE A 46 -11.29 0.61 14.35
CA ILE A 46 -9.94 0.72 14.94
C ILE A 46 -9.64 2.18 15.27
N LEU A 47 -10.03 3.09 14.38
CA LEU A 47 -9.95 4.53 14.58
C LEU A 47 -11.33 5.12 14.86
N LYS A 48 -11.35 6.33 15.43
CA LYS A 48 -12.56 7.10 15.74
C LYS A 48 -12.28 8.59 15.68
N GLY A 49 -13.28 9.40 15.34
CA GLY A 49 -13.17 10.85 15.27
C GLY A 49 -13.03 11.36 13.83
N ASP A 50 -12.56 12.61 13.68
CA ASP A 50 -12.47 13.28 12.38
C ASP A 50 -11.17 12.91 11.62
N VAL A 51 -11.31 12.58 10.33
CA VAL A 51 -10.20 12.16 9.48
C VAL A 51 -9.21 13.29 9.20
N GLU A 52 -9.67 14.55 9.09
CA GLU A 52 -8.76 15.69 8.88
C GLU A 52 -7.85 15.90 10.09
N ASP A 53 -8.40 15.72 11.29
CA ASP A 53 -7.61 15.82 12.52
C ASP A 53 -6.59 14.68 12.66
N MET A 54 -6.97 13.46 12.28
CA MET A 54 -6.02 12.33 12.19
C MET A 54 -4.88 12.60 11.19
N ILE A 55 -5.17 13.25 10.06
CA ILE A 55 -4.18 13.63 9.05
C ILE A 55 -3.21 14.66 9.62
N LYS A 56 -3.70 15.69 10.32
CA LYS A 56 -2.86 16.69 11.00
C LYS A 56 -1.96 16.04 12.06
N ALA A 57 -2.43 15.00 12.72
CA ALA A 57 -1.66 14.22 13.68
C ALA A 57 -0.71 13.18 13.04
N HIS A 58 -0.61 13.15 11.71
CA HIS A 58 0.20 12.20 10.94
C HIS A 58 -0.10 10.73 11.24
N LEU A 59 -1.34 10.41 11.63
CA LEU A 59 -1.70 9.07 12.12
C LEU A 59 -1.62 8.00 11.02
N GLY A 60 -1.73 8.37 9.74
CA GLY A 60 -1.53 7.44 8.63
C GLY A 60 -0.15 6.77 8.64
N ALA A 61 0.89 7.50 9.06
CA ALA A 61 2.26 6.98 9.12
C ALA A 61 2.46 5.91 10.20
N VAL A 62 1.57 5.83 11.19
CA VAL A 62 1.56 4.76 12.20
C VAL A 62 1.25 3.42 11.54
N PHE A 63 0.35 3.43 10.55
CA PHE A 63 -0.13 2.24 9.86
C PHE A 63 0.57 1.98 8.53
N MET A 64 1.19 2.99 7.91
CA MET A 64 2.03 2.88 6.72
C MET A 64 3.30 3.73 6.88
N PRO A 65 4.35 3.21 7.55
CA PRO A 65 5.56 3.99 7.86
C PRO A 65 6.51 4.15 6.67
N HIS A 66 6.29 3.40 5.58
CA HIS A 66 7.08 3.45 4.36
C HIS A 66 6.46 4.39 3.31
N GLY A 67 7.24 4.73 2.28
CA GLY A 67 6.74 5.49 1.13
C GLY A 67 5.68 4.70 0.33
N LEU A 68 4.81 5.39 -0.40
CA LEU A 68 3.76 4.72 -1.20
C LEU A 68 4.33 3.84 -2.33
N GLY A 69 5.53 4.16 -2.79
CA GLY A 69 6.23 3.44 -3.85
C GLY A 69 7.41 4.25 -4.36
N HIS A 70 8.04 3.72 -5.40
CA HIS A 70 9.32 4.21 -5.91
C HIS A 70 9.48 3.98 -7.41
N PHE A 71 10.48 4.62 -8.02
CA PHE A 71 10.86 4.28 -9.39
C PHE A 71 11.39 2.85 -9.46
N LEU A 72 11.11 2.19 -10.58
CA LEU A 72 11.51 0.83 -10.89
C LEU A 72 12.13 0.79 -12.29
N GLY A 73 13.28 0.12 -12.42
CA GLY A 73 14.00 0.03 -13.67
C GLY A 73 15.02 -1.10 -13.64
N ILE A 74 16.28 -0.79 -13.97
CA ILE A 74 17.37 -1.77 -13.83
C ILE A 74 17.57 -2.11 -12.34
N ASP A 75 17.49 -1.10 -11.49
CA ASP A 75 17.47 -1.27 -10.04
C ASP A 75 16.03 -1.39 -9.53
N VAL A 76 15.81 -2.22 -8.50
CA VAL A 76 14.49 -2.33 -7.84
C VAL A 76 14.06 -0.98 -7.29
N HIS A 77 14.97 -0.31 -6.58
CA HIS A 77 14.80 1.10 -6.20
C HIS A 77 15.59 1.96 -7.18
N ASP A 78 14.96 2.32 -8.30
CA ASP A 78 15.66 2.97 -9.41
C ASP A 78 16.09 4.42 -9.11
N VAL A 79 17.05 4.89 -9.89
CA VAL A 79 17.72 6.19 -9.72
C VAL A 79 16.79 7.38 -10.02
N GLY A 80 17.25 8.60 -9.72
CA GLY A 80 16.58 9.83 -10.15
C GLY A 80 15.32 10.20 -9.36
N GLY A 81 15.11 9.58 -8.18
CA GLY A 81 14.03 9.92 -7.26
C GLY A 81 14.10 11.34 -6.69
N TYR A 82 15.31 11.83 -6.44
CA TYR A 82 15.62 13.15 -5.87
C TYR A 82 16.78 13.81 -6.63
N PRO A 83 16.55 14.30 -7.86
CA PRO A 83 17.52 15.14 -8.55
C PRO A 83 17.65 16.50 -7.85
N GLU A 84 18.64 17.31 -8.27
CA GLU A 84 18.77 18.70 -7.80
C GLU A 84 17.45 19.48 -7.98
N GLY A 85 17.07 20.23 -6.94
CA GLY A 85 15.81 20.97 -6.89
C GLY A 85 14.58 20.18 -6.45
N VAL A 86 14.72 18.89 -6.12
CA VAL A 86 13.65 18.07 -5.52
C VAL A 86 14.06 17.64 -4.12
N ASP A 87 13.44 18.25 -3.11
CA ASP A 87 13.76 17.98 -1.72
C ASP A 87 12.91 16.87 -1.10
N ARG A 88 13.49 16.20 -0.11
CA ARG A 88 12.78 15.25 0.74
C ARG A 88 11.90 16.00 1.74
N ILE A 89 10.66 15.55 1.90
CA ILE A 89 9.72 16.12 2.86
C ILE A 89 9.96 15.46 4.23
N ASP A 90 10.41 16.23 5.21
CA ASP A 90 10.68 15.74 6.57
C ASP A 90 9.41 15.68 7.43
N LEU A 91 8.49 14.78 7.06
CA LEU A 91 7.28 14.45 7.81
C LEU A 91 7.13 12.93 7.94
N PRO A 92 6.48 12.42 9.00
CA PRO A 92 6.23 10.98 9.15
C PRO A 92 5.57 10.37 7.90
N GLY A 93 6.04 9.19 7.49
CA GLY A 93 5.64 8.52 6.24
C GLY A 93 6.29 9.15 5.00
N LEU A 94 6.06 10.46 4.77
CA LEU A 94 6.56 11.18 3.59
C LEU A 94 8.10 11.20 3.49
N LYS A 95 8.80 11.26 4.63
CA LYS A 95 10.27 11.19 4.66
C LYS A 95 10.83 9.88 4.11
N SER A 96 10.01 8.83 4.09
CA SER A 96 10.36 7.51 3.57
C SER A 96 10.07 7.34 2.07
N LEU A 97 9.48 8.34 1.40
CA LEU A 97 9.29 8.29 -0.05
C LEU A 97 10.63 8.18 -0.78
N ARG A 98 10.68 7.43 -1.87
CA ARG A 98 11.88 7.34 -2.71
C ARG A 98 11.90 8.36 -3.84
N THR A 99 10.82 9.12 -4.03
CA THR A 99 10.77 10.30 -4.88
C THR A 99 9.75 11.31 -4.35
N ALA A 100 10.02 12.60 -4.54
CA ALA A 100 9.03 13.67 -4.34
C ALA A 100 8.67 14.36 -5.66
N ARG A 101 8.97 13.72 -6.80
CA ARG A 101 8.75 14.28 -8.13
C ARG A 101 7.28 14.31 -8.50
N THR A 102 6.97 15.18 -9.43
CA THR A 102 5.75 15.13 -10.22
C THR A 102 5.92 14.07 -11.32
N LEU A 103 4.89 13.24 -11.51
CA LEU A 103 4.91 12.14 -12.46
C LEU A 103 4.89 12.66 -13.91
N GLN A 104 5.67 12.00 -14.75
CA GLN A 104 5.79 12.30 -16.18
C GLN A 104 5.60 11.00 -16.97
N GLU A 105 5.20 11.14 -18.23
CA GLU A 105 5.11 10.01 -19.16
C GLU A 105 6.42 9.21 -19.19
N ARG A 106 6.31 7.89 -19.31
CA ARG A 106 7.42 6.92 -19.36
C ARG A 106 8.13 6.66 -18.03
N MET A 107 7.75 7.31 -16.94
CA MET A 107 8.19 6.88 -15.61
C MET A 107 7.56 5.52 -15.27
N VAL A 108 8.35 4.63 -14.68
CA VAL A 108 7.88 3.33 -14.18
C VAL A 108 7.99 3.34 -12.65
N LEU A 109 6.90 3.00 -11.97
CA LEU A 109 6.83 3.05 -10.50
C LEU A 109 6.15 1.82 -9.92
N THR A 110 6.46 1.54 -8.66
CA THR A 110 5.61 0.70 -7.80
C THR A 110 4.47 1.54 -7.21
N ILE A 111 3.28 0.94 -7.09
CA ILE A 111 2.19 1.41 -6.22
C ILE A 111 1.98 0.33 -5.17
N GLU A 112 2.47 0.57 -3.96
CA GLU A 112 2.59 -0.46 -2.93
C GLU A 112 1.98 -0.08 -1.56
N PRO A 113 0.74 0.43 -1.52
CA PRO A 113 0.13 0.79 -0.25
C PRO A 113 0.00 -0.41 0.70
N GLY A 114 0.16 -0.16 2.00
CA GLY A 114 0.04 -1.20 3.02
C GLY A 114 -0.49 -0.69 4.36
N ILE A 115 -1.04 -1.61 5.14
CA ILE A 115 -1.46 -1.39 6.53
C ILE A 115 -0.79 -2.44 7.40
N TYR A 116 -0.07 -1.98 8.43
CA TYR A 116 0.64 -2.83 9.38
C TYR A 116 0.29 -2.48 10.82
N PHE A 117 0.38 -3.48 11.68
CA PHE A 117 0.22 -3.35 13.12
C PHE A 117 1.57 -3.63 13.78
N ILE A 118 2.47 -2.64 13.71
CA ILE A 118 3.84 -2.73 14.22
C ILE A 118 3.86 -2.29 15.68
N ASP A 119 4.22 -3.21 16.58
CA ASP A 119 4.01 -3.02 18.01
C ASP A 119 4.64 -1.74 18.56
N HIS A 120 5.92 -1.51 18.27
CA HIS A 120 6.64 -0.34 18.76
C HIS A 120 6.02 0.99 18.28
N VAL A 121 5.60 1.05 17.01
CA VAL A 121 4.99 2.27 16.42
C VAL A 121 3.59 2.51 17.00
N LEU A 122 2.83 1.44 17.25
CA LEU A 122 1.52 1.53 17.92
C LEU A 122 1.66 1.98 19.37
N ASP A 123 2.67 1.49 20.09
CA ASP A 123 2.90 1.86 21.49
C ASP A 123 3.27 3.35 21.60
N GLU A 124 4.10 3.86 20.69
CA GLU A 124 4.40 5.30 20.60
C GLU A 124 3.14 6.13 20.33
N ALA A 125 2.30 5.69 19.39
CA ALA A 125 1.04 6.38 19.07
C ALA A 125 0.04 6.36 20.23
N LEU A 126 -0.02 5.25 21.00
CA LEU A 126 -0.86 5.13 22.19
C LEU A 126 -0.34 5.97 23.37
N ALA A 127 0.97 6.19 23.46
CA ALA A 127 1.57 7.05 24.47
C ALA A 127 1.44 8.55 24.14
N ASN A 128 1.22 8.90 22.87
CA ASN A 128 1.05 10.28 22.41
C ASN A 128 -0.43 10.74 22.51
N PRO A 129 -0.79 11.69 23.40
CA PRO A 129 -2.18 12.15 23.53
C PRO A 129 -2.79 12.75 22.25
N ALA A 130 -1.96 13.29 21.36
CA ALA A 130 -2.41 13.84 20.08
C ALA A 130 -2.82 12.76 19.06
N GLN A 131 -2.47 11.50 19.31
CA GLN A 131 -2.77 10.35 18.44
C GLN A 131 -3.68 9.33 19.12
N SER A 132 -3.41 9.03 20.41
CA SER A 132 -4.13 8.01 21.18
C SER A 132 -5.62 8.32 21.33
N CYS A 133 -6.01 9.60 21.29
CA CYS A 133 -7.41 10.02 21.33
C CYS A 133 -8.24 9.47 20.14
N PHE A 134 -7.60 9.21 18.99
CA PHE A 134 -8.23 8.66 17.80
C PHE A 134 -8.23 7.12 17.77
N ILE A 135 -7.51 6.46 18.67
CA ILE A 135 -7.32 5.01 18.64
C ILE A 135 -8.31 4.33 19.58
N ASN A 136 -9.12 3.41 19.05
CA ASN A 136 -9.91 2.50 19.87
C ASN A 136 -9.03 1.31 20.30
N ASN A 137 -8.32 1.46 21.43
CA ASN A 137 -7.37 0.46 21.88
C ASN A 137 -8.02 -0.93 22.07
N GLN A 138 -9.28 -1.00 22.54
CA GLN A 138 -9.97 -2.28 22.72
C GLN A 138 -10.13 -3.06 21.41
N VAL A 139 -10.42 -2.36 20.30
CA VAL A 139 -10.50 -2.97 18.97
C VAL A 139 -9.10 -3.26 18.43
N LEU A 140 -8.17 -2.31 18.58
CA LEU A 140 -6.77 -2.44 18.13
C LEU A 140 -6.07 -3.68 18.70
N GLN A 141 -6.32 -4.04 19.96
CA GLN A 141 -5.70 -5.23 20.58
C GLN A 141 -5.96 -6.52 19.80
N ARG A 142 -7.09 -6.63 19.09
CA ARG A 142 -7.41 -7.80 18.25
C ARG A 142 -6.53 -7.93 17.01
N PHE A 143 -5.82 -6.87 16.63
CA PHE A 143 -4.94 -6.80 15.47
C PHE A 143 -3.45 -6.82 15.85
N ARG A 144 -3.11 -6.80 17.14
CA ARG A 144 -1.74 -7.07 17.59
C ARG A 144 -1.31 -8.47 17.13
N GLY A 145 -0.09 -8.59 16.62
CA GLY A 145 0.42 -9.83 16.04
C GLY A 145 -0.19 -10.22 14.68
N PHE A 146 -1.10 -9.42 14.10
CA PHE A 146 -1.63 -9.68 12.76
C PHE A 146 -0.54 -9.57 11.68
N GLY A 147 0.48 -8.74 11.92
CA GLY A 147 1.48 -8.37 10.92
C GLY A 147 0.97 -7.21 10.07
N GLY A 148 0.68 -7.47 8.79
CA GLY A 148 0.15 -6.45 7.89
C GLY A 148 -0.19 -6.99 6.51
N VAL A 149 -0.73 -6.12 5.67
CA VAL A 149 -1.04 -6.40 4.27
C VAL A 149 -0.43 -5.30 3.42
N ARG A 150 0.20 -5.68 2.31
CA ARG A 150 0.64 -4.79 1.24
C ARG A 150 0.16 -5.36 -0.10
N ILE A 151 -0.36 -4.51 -0.96
CA ILE A 151 -0.66 -4.85 -2.36
C ILE A 151 0.21 -3.97 -3.21
N GLU A 152 1.02 -4.61 -4.06
CA GLU A 152 2.02 -3.94 -4.88
C GLU A 152 1.82 -4.29 -6.35
N ASP A 153 1.92 -3.27 -7.18
CA ASP A 153 1.86 -3.34 -8.63
C ASP A 153 2.93 -2.46 -9.26
N ASP A 154 3.44 -2.91 -10.38
CA ASP A 154 4.32 -2.15 -11.26
C ASP A 154 3.46 -1.47 -12.33
N ILE A 155 3.69 -0.17 -12.51
CA ILE A 155 2.97 0.64 -13.51
C ILE A 155 3.93 1.45 -14.37
N ALA A 156 3.56 1.67 -15.63
CA ALA A 156 4.19 2.63 -16.50
C ALA A 156 3.26 3.82 -16.73
N VAL A 157 3.71 5.05 -16.43
CA VAL A 157 2.94 6.26 -16.68
C VAL A 157 2.85 6.51 -18.18
N THR A 158 1.63 6.72 -18.70
CA THR A 158 1.36 7.03 -20.11
C THR A 158 0.82 8.45 -20.25
N ALA A 159 0.75 9.00 -21.47
CA ALA A 159 0.22 10.34 -21.71
C ALA A 159 -1.21 10.55 -21.16
N ASN A 160 -2.01 9.49 -21.06
CA ASN A 160 -3.42 9.56 -20.65
C ASN A 160 -3.72 8.86 -19.31
N GLY A 161 -2.71 8.32 -18.62
CA GLY A 161 -2.91 7.58 -17.37
C GLY A 161 -1.72 6.68 -17.05
N MET A 162 -1.99 5.38 -16.89
CA MET A 162 -0.96 4.37 -16.68
C MET A 162 -1.31 3.05 -17.36
N GLU A 163 -0.28 2.28 -17.64
CA GLU A 163 -0.34 0.86 -18.00
C GLU A 163 0.03 0.03 -16.77
N LEU A 164 -0.81 -0.94 -16.44
CA LEU A 164 -0.56 -1.89 -15.36
C LEU A 164 0.26 -3.06 -15.90
N LEU A 165 1.46 -3.28 -15.35
CA LEU A 165 2.38 -4.33 -15.81
C LEU A 165 2.16 -5.65 -15.05
N THR A 166 1.66 -5.58 -13.83
CA THR A 166 1.44 -6.74 -12.96
C THR A 166 0.07 -7.39 -13.22
N CYS A 167 0.04 -8.71 -13.36
CA CYS A 167 -1.18 -9.49 -13.62
C CYS A 167 -1.30 -10.67 -12.65
N VAL A 168 -1.98 -10.46 -11.51
CA VAL A 168 -2.17 -11.48 -10.45
C VAL A 168 -3.58 -11.38 -9.86
N PRO A 169 -4.11 -12.44 -9.22
CA PRO A 169 -5.40 -12.38 -8.52
C PRO A 169 -5.37 -11.36 -7.38
N ARG A 170 -6.52 -10.71 -7.17
CA ARG A 170 -6.56 -9.39 -6.57
C ARG A 170 -7.79 -9.21 -5.66
N THR A 171 -8.96 -9.73 -6.03
CA THR A 171 -10.09 -9.80 -5.11
C THR A 171 -9.91 -10.94 -4.11
N VAL A 172 -10.64 -10.91 -2.99
CA VAL A 172 -10.60 -12.01 -2.01
C VAL A 172 -11.04 -13.30 -2.70
N GLU A 173 -12.08 -13.20 -3.51
CA GLU A 173 -12.69 -14.29 -4.26
C GLU A 173 -11.71 -14.86 -5.31
N GLU A 174 -11.02 -14.02 -6.07
CA GLU A 174 -9.99 -14.44 -7.02
C GLU A 174 -8.82 -15.16 -6.34
N ILE A 175 -8.36 -14.65 -5.20
CA ILE A 175 -7.26 -15.26 -4.45
C ILE A 175 -7.69 -16.61 -3.87
N GLU A 176 -8.87 -16.67 -3.26
CA GLU A 176 -9.41 -17.92 -2.71
C GLU A 176 -9.59 -18.98 -3.80
N ALA A 177 -10.14 -18.59 -4.96
CA ALA A 177 -10.28 -19.47 -6.12
C ALA A 177 -8.93 -19.97 -6.65
N PHE A 178 -7.95 -19.07 -6.81
CA PHE A 178 -6.60 -19.42 -7.27
C PHE A 178 -5.90 -20.40 -6.32
N MET A 179 -6.00 -20.15 -5.01
CA MET A 179 -5.40 -21.00 -3.98
C MET A 179 -6.10 -22.38 -3.86
N ALA A 180 -7.41 -22.44 -4.11
CA ALA A 180 -8.16 -23.69 -4.14
C ALA A 180 -7.78 -24.55 -5.35
N ASP A 181 -7.71 -23.97 -6.54
CA ASP A 181 -7.28 -24.66 -7.78
C ASP A 181 -5.85 -25.20 -7.66
N ALA A 182 -4.94 -24.43 -7.06
CA ALA A 182 -3.57 -24.88 -6.78
C ALA A 182 -3.53 -26.11 -5.85
N LYS A 183 -4.45 -26.21 -4.87
CA LYS A 183 -4.56 -27.38 -3.98
C LYS A 183 -5.15 -28.60 -4.69
N GLU A 184 -6.08 -28.41 -5.63
CA GLU A 184 -6.62 -29.50 -6.44
C GLU A 184 -5.57 -30.06 -7.40
N LYS A 185 -4.80 -29.19 -8.06
CA LYS A 185 -3.69 -29.59 -8.94
C LYS A 185 -2.49 -30.17 -8.18
N GLY A 186 -2.28 -29.73 -6.94
CA GLY A 186 -1.28 -30.25 -6.00
C GLY A 186 -1.50 -31.69 -5.53
N LYS A 187 -2.68 -32.29 -5.79
CA LYS A 187 -2.90 -33.75 -5.63
C LYS A 187 -2.26 -34.59 -6.74
N THR A 188 -1.56 -33.97 -7.70
CA THR A 188 -1.00 -34.66 -8.88
C THR A 188 0.46 -34.29 -9.19
N VAL A 189 1.27 -33.99 -8.17
CA VAL A 189 2.74 -33.80 -8.34
C VAL A 189 3.47 -35.12 -8.71
N SER A 190 2.75 -36.23 -8.86
CA SER A 190 3.28 -37.51 -9.36
C SER A 190 3.22 -37.69 -10.89
N SER A 191 2.52 -36.84 -11.64
CA SER A 191 2.17 -37.18 -13.05
C SER A 191 2.91 -36.40 -14.15
N LEU A 192 3.72 -35.38 -13.81
CA LEU A 192 4.35 -34.49 -14.79
C LEU A 192 5.81 -34.82 -15.17
N VAL A 193 6.36 -35.96 -14.72
CA VAL A 193 7.75 -36.39 -15.04
C VAL A 193 7.80 -37.67 -15.88
N ARG A 194 6.72 -38.05 -16.59
CA ARG A 194 6.71 -39.31 -17.38
C ARG A 194 6.28 -39.23 -18.84
N SER A 195 6.24 -38.05 -19.46
CA SER A 195 5.85 -37.94 -20.89
C SER A 195 6.85 -37.23 -21.80
N GLN A 196 8.12 -37.07 -21.40
CA GLN A 196 9.19 -36.60 -22.29
C GLN A 196 10.32 -37.62 -22.49
N GLN A 197 9.96 -38.91 -22.53
CA GLN A 197 10.77 -39.94 -23.16
C GLN A 197 9.83 -40.79 -24.01
N LEU A 198 9.73 -40.43 -25.28
CA LEU A 198 9.77 -41.29 -26.48
C LEU A 198 9.84 -40.39 -27.71
#